data_AF-A0A3C0Q526-F1
#
_entry.id   AF-A0A3C0Q526-F1
#
_cell.length_a   1.000
_cell.length_b   1.000
_cell.length_c   1.000
_cell.angle_alpha   90.00
_cell.angle_beta   90.00
_cell.angle_gamma   90.00
#
_symmetry.space_group_name_H-M   'P 1'
#
loop_
_entity.id
_entity.type
_entity.pdbx_description
1 polymer ?
#
loop_
_entity_poly.entity_id
_entity_poly.type
_entity_poly.pdbx_seq_one_letter_code
_entity_poly.pdbx_strand_id
1 'polypeptide(L)' 'MAILRLEELEALSASPDLWNDPDKAQKLMREKNRLEAQINEVRKIENGLKDQIGLIEMAESEGEESLVTEAVSA' A
#
# COMPACT_ATOMS: atom_id res chain seq x y z
N MET A 1 1.56 -12.25 6.07
CA MET A 1 0.21 -12.79 6.37
C MET A 1 -0.92 -11.90 5.83
N ALA A 2 -0.88 -10.57 5.98
CA ALA A 2 -1.95 -9.68 5.50
C ALA A 2 -2.16 -9.69 3.96
N ILE A 3 -1.08 -9.78 3.17
CA ILE A 3 -1.15 -9.83 1.69
C ILE A 3 -1.81 -11.14 1.21
N LEU A 4 -1.35 -12.29 1.73
CA LEU A 4 -1.95 -13.60 1.42
C LEU A 4 -3.45 -13.63 1.77
N ARG A 5 -3.83 -13.02 2.90
CA ARG A 5 -5.24 -12.91 3.30
C ARG A 5 -6.05 -12.03 2.34
N LEU A 6 -5.45 -10.95 1.83
CA LEU A 6 -6.10 -10.11 0.83
C LEU A 6 -6.34 -10.88 -0.47
N GLU A 7 -5.34 -11.63 -0.95
CA GLU A 7 -5.46 -12.48 -2.15
C GLU A 7 -6.56 -13.55 -1.99
N GLU A 8 -6.66 -14.18 -0.82
CA GLU A 8 -7.76 -15.10 -0.50
C GLU A 8 -9.13 -14.40 -0.57
N LEU A 9 -9.25 -13.19 0.00
CA LEU A 9 -10.49 -12.43 -0.03
C LEU A 9 -10.85 -11.98 -1.47
N GLU A 10 -9.86 -11.66 -2.30
CA GLU A 10 -10.08 -11.38 -3.71
C GLU A 10 -10.60 -12.59 -4.47
N ALA A 11 -9.99 -13.76 -4.27
CA ALA A 11 -10.44 -15.01 -4.88
C ALA A 11 -11.87 -15.37 -4.44
N LEU A 12 -12.20 -15.20 -3.16
CA LEU A 12 -13.55 -15.42 -2.64
C LEU A 12 -14.56 -14.39 -3.20
N SER A 13 -14.14 -13.14 -3.40
CA SER A 13 -14.97 -12.09 -3.99
C SER A 13 -15.32 -12.34 -5.47
N ALA A 14 -14.49 -13.08 -6.18
CA ALA A 14 -14.71 -13.49 -7.56
C ALA A 14 -15.68 -14.70 -7.69
N SER A 15 -16.01 -15.38 -6.59
CA SER A 15 -16.95 -16.49 -6.61
C SER A 15 -18.40 -16.02 -6.81
N PRO A 16 -19.15 -16.55 -7.80
CA PRO A 16 -20.57 -16.24 -7.98
C PRO A 16 -21.42 -16.59 -6.74
N ASP A 17 -21.02 -17.63 -5.99
CA ASP A 17 -21.76 -18.11 -4.83
C ASP A 17 -21.72 -17.15 -3.64
N LEU A 18 -20.73 -16.25 -3.59
CA LEU A 18 -20.67 -15.21 -2.56
C LEU A 18 -21.89 -14.29 -2.64
N TRP A 19 -22.36 -14.01 -3.85
CA TRP A 19 -23.47 -13.09 -4.12
C TRP A 19 -24.84 -13.70 -3.82
N ASN A 20 -24.91 -15.02 -3.58
CA ASN A 20 -26.12 -15.69 -3.09
C ASN A 20 -26.39 -15.39 -1.60
N ASP A 21 -25.38 -14.92 -0.86
CA ASP A 21 -25.49 -14.58 0.57
C ASP A 21 -25.01 -13.13 0.80
N PRO A 22 -25.91 -12.14 0.75
CA PRO A 22 -25.56 -10.73 0.84
C PRO A 22 -24.88 -10.35 2.17
N ASP A 23 -25.20 -11.03 3.27
CA ASP A 23 -24.57 -10.80 4.57
C ASP A 23 -23.10 -11.26 4.58
N LYS A 24 -22.81 -12.41 3.96
CA LYS A 24 -21.42 -12.88 3.78
C LYS A 24 -20.65 -11.97 2.84
N ALA A 25 -21.24 -11.59 1.70
CA ALA A 25 -20.62 -10.66 0.76
C ALA A 25 -20.25 -9.34 1.45
N GLN A 26 -21.15 -8.77 2.24
CA GLN A 26 -20.91 -7.50 2.93
C GLN A 26 -19.79 -7.61 3.99
N LYS A 27 -19.76 -8.72 4.76
CA LYS A 27 -18.67 -8.96 5.72
C LYS A 27 -17.33 -9.11 5.03
N LEU A 28 -17.28 -9.87 3.94
CA LEU A 28 -16.07 -10.11 3.16
C LEU A 28 -15.52 -8.82 2.55
N MET A 29 -16.39 -8.02 1.91
CA MET A 29 -15.99 -6.75 1.31
C MET A 29 -15.48 -5.74 2.36
N ARG A 30 -16.07 -5.70 3.55
CA ARG A 30 -15.55 -4.87 4.66
C ARG A 30 -14.15 -5.31 5.10
N GLU A 31 -13.91 -6.61 5.23
CA GLU A 31 -12.60 -7.14 5.60
C GLU A 31 -11.56 -6.83 4.52
N LYS A 32 -11.91 -7.07 3.25
CA LYS A 32 -11.09 -6.76 2.07
C LYS A 32 -10.68 -5.29 2.05
N ASN A 33 -11.66 -4.37 2.07
CA ASN A 33 -11.40 -2.94 2.00
C ASN A 33 -10.52 -2.45 3.16
N ARG A 34 -10.71 -3.00 4.37
CA ARG A 34 -9.88 -2.64 5.54
C ARG A 34 -8.42 -3.07 5.34
N LEU A 35 -8.20 -4.30 4.85
CA LEU A 35 -6.86 -4.80 4.60
C LEU A 35 -6.19 -4.07 3.43
N GLU A 36 -6.92 -3.80 2.36
CA GLU A 36 -6.44 -2.98 1.24
C GLU A 36 -5.99 -1.60 1.70
N ALA A 37 -6.81 -0.90 2.50
CA ALA A 37 -6.45 0.41 3.02
C ALA A 37 -5.15 0.36 3.83
N GLN A 38 -5.02 -0.59 4.75
CA GLN A 38 -3.81 -0.75 5.57
C GLN A 38 -2.56 -1.04 4.72
N ILE A 39 -2.68 -1.94 3.75
CA ILE A 39 -1.57 -2.30 2.85
C ILE A 39 -1.18 -1.10 1.99
N ASN A 40 -2.15 -0.35 1.47
CA ASN A 40 -1.90 0.82 0.63
C ASN A 40 -1.21 1.94 1.41
N GLU A 41 -1.59 2.19 2.67
CA GLU A 41 -0.90 3.17 3.52
C GLU A 41 0.56 2.78 3.76
N VAL A 42 0.84 1.50 4.06
CA VAL A 42 2.22 1.02 4.21
C VAL A 42 3.01 1.20 2.92
N ARG A 43 2.45 0.78 1.78
CA ARG A 43 3.10 0.95 0.47
C ARG A 43 3.36 2.41 0.13
N LYS A 44 2.47 3.32 0.52
CA LYS A 44 2.66 4.76 0.32
C LYS A 44 3.86 5.27 1.11
N ILE A 45 4.00 4.85 2.36
CA ILE A 45 5.16 5.20 3.20
C ILE A 45 6.44 4.60 2.62
N GLU A 46 6.42 3.33 2.21
CA GLU A 46 7.56 2.65 1.59
C GLU A 46 8.02 3.34 0.29
N ASN A 47 7.08 3.74 -0.55
CA ASN A 47 7.39 4.45 -1.79
C ASN A 47 7.91 5.86 -1.51
N GLY A 48 7.28 6.60 -0.59
CA GLY A 48 7.77 7.92 -0.19
C GLY A 48 9.19 7.88 0.35
N LEU A 49 9.52 6.86 1.17
CA LEU A 49 10.88 6.64 1.65
C LEU A 49 11.86 6.34 0.51
N LYS A 50 11.48 5.50 -0.45
CA LYS A 50 12.33 5.21 -1.62
C LYS A 50 12.58 6.44 -2.47
N ASP A 51 11.57 7.26 -2.68
CA ASP A 51 11.68 8.51 -3.44
C ASP A 51 12.64 9.48 -2.71
N GLN A 52 12.52 9.61 -1.38
CA GLN A 52 13.43 10.41 -0.56
C GLN A 52 14.88 9.91 -0.64
N ILE A 53 15.10 8.59 -0.54
CA ILE A 53 16.45 7.99 -0.70
C ILE A 53 17.00 8.31 -2.08
N GLY A 54 16.21 8.15 -3.16
CA GLY A 54 16.67 8.46 -4.52
C GLY A 54 17.03 9.93 -4.70
N LEU A 55 16.28 10.85 -4.09
CA LEU A 55 16.61 12.29 -4.07
C LEU A 55 17.92 12.56 -3.35
N ILE A 56 18.17 11.90 -2.22
CA ILE A 56 19.42 12.03 -1.46
C ILE A 56 20.61 11.51 -2.29
N GLU A 57 20.48 10.33 -2.90
CA GLU A 57 21.54 9.74 -3.75
C GLU A 57 21.89 10.65 -4.95
N MET A 58 20.88 11.27 -5.56
CA MET A 58 21.09 12.24 -6.65
C MET A 58 21.80 13.50 -6.14
N ALA A 59 21.35 14.06 -5.02
CA ALA A 59 21.95 15.24 -4.40
C ALA A 59 23.41 15.01 -3.98
N GLU A 60 23.73 13.83 -3.42
CA GLU A 60 25.10 13.44 -3.09
C GLU A 60 25.97 13.31 -4.35
N SER A 61 25.41 12.75 -5.43
CA SER A 61 26.11 12.59 -6.70
C SER A 61 26.40 13.92 -7.39
N GLU A 62 25.54 14.91 -7.20
CA GLU A 62 25.67 16.26 -7.76
C GLU A 62 26.42 17.24 -6.82
N GLY A 63 26.67 16.84 -5.57
CA GLY A 63 27.35 17.65 -4.56
C GLY A 63 26.47 18.78 -3.99
N GLU A 64 25.15 18.67 -4.11
CA GLU A 64 24.18 19.69 -3.66
C GLU A 64 23.50 19.28 -2.35
N GLU A 65 24.18 19.48 -1.21
CA GLU A 65 23.66 19.17 0.15
C GLU A 65 22.33 19.89 0.50
N SER A 66 22.01 20.99 -0.18
CA SER A 66 20.73 21.69 -0.01
C SER A 66 19.53 20.84 -0.42
N LEU A 67 19.68 20.00 -1.46
CA LEU A 67 18.63 19.09 -1.94
C LEU A 67 18.41 17.92 -0.98
N VAL A 68 19.45 17.46 -0.28
CA VAL A 68 19.34 16.46 0.80
C VAL A 68 18.45 16.98 1.94
N THR A 69 18.63 18.25 2.32
CA THR A 69 17.86 18.87 3.42
C THR A 69 16.37 19.01 3.06
N GLU A 70 16.07 19.31 1.80
CA GLU A 70 14.69 19.41 1.29
C GLU A 70 14.01 18.04 1.23
N ALA A 71 14.73 16.98 0.82
CA ALA A 71 14.22 15.62 0.76
C ALA A 71 13.85 15.02 2.15
N VAL A 72 14.62 15.36 3.19
CA VAL A 72 14.39 14.86 4.57
C VAL A 72 13.33 15.66 5.33
N SER A 73 13.02 16.88 4.88
CA SER A 73 12.08 17.79 5.55
C SER A 73 10.62 17.63 5.10
N ALA A 74 10.36 16.89 4.02
CA ALA A 74 9.03 16.59 3.47
C ALA A 74 8.40 15.35 4.11
#